data_AF-A0A1C7LZB5-F1
#
_entry.id   AF-A0A1C7LZB5-F1
#
_cell.length_a   1.000
_cell.length_b   1.000
_cell.length_c   1.000
_cell.angle_alpha   90.00
_cell.angle_beta   90.00
_cell.angle_gamma   90.00
#
_symmetry.space_group_name_H-M   'P 1'
#
loop_
_entity.id
_entity.type
_entity.pdbx_description
1 polymer ?
#
loop_
_entity_poly.entity_id
_entity_poly.type
_entity_poly.pdbx_seq_one_letter_code
_entity_poly.pdbx_strand_id
1 'polypeptide(L)'
;MPAEEDERDEECNLPLPSPPRERGQSKEDSEPEELARLRTLMMPMLIEATKYILQEEGNSRRPKPRGERKLRRQRMNDPHFWSVTVSGSHLTSTHMLQAHVRSLFKDAYGISSDDDFLVHEPPSPRTVQAYSRSTGNGPTPEDLRLDTQGKLDSDWNQKLFHVLLQRLRQRRDEENWQLPQRSDAYFLDMIRDRAKRLRDVWRTSQPRATIDGHPETATQIEERMLLRTSTALKKARHRTRRHNFIDASSNGKKYERRASVIGSVLTAKKKEEADDVYIWEWLSSVLELLGEDGMSSEESGIEDIVNTVYRVKIMVWRRDIDRELQIIDRQRMIGTQAFSAQGSKPVPRIRSKTNPISDRAPVRGLPRAFYDDEWFQQQDEDYRSVTLTVSKEKFRWLDIAVRH
;
A
#
# COMPACT_ATOMS: atom_id res chain seq x y z
N MET A 1 -15.98 -9.13 95.62
CA MET A 1 -16.84 -9.39 96.78
C MET A 1 -16.63 -8.29 97.82
N PRO A 2 -17.43 -7.19 97.84
CA PRO A 2 -18.24 -6.58 96.76
C PRO A 2 -17.30 -5.79 95.80
N ALA A 3 -17.49 -4.59 95.22
CA ALA A 3 -18.65 -3.69 94.97
C ALA A 3 -18.49 -3.04 93.57
N GLU A 4 -19.49 -2.53 92.82
CA GLU A 4 -20.95 -2.36 93.02
C GLU A 4 -21.47 -0.96 93.48
N GLU A 5 -20.78 0.16 93.12
CA GLU A 5 -21.27 1.57 93.11
C GLU A 5 -20.59 2.28 91.88
N ASP A 6 -21.20 2.93 90.88
CA ASP A 6 -22.49 3.61 90.58
C ASP A 6 -22.35 5.17 90.48
N GLU A 7 -23.29 5.83 89.78
CA GLU A 7 -23.43 7.28 89.51
C GLU A 7 -22.29 8.04 88.78
N ARG A 8 -22.39 8.17 87.45
CA ARG A 8 -23.03 9.37 86.81
C ARG A 8 -22.98 9.39 85.28
N ASP A 9 -24.12 9.65 84.67
CA ASP A 9 -24.24 10.12 83.29
C ASP A 9 -24.11 11.66 83.21
N GLU A 10 -23.25 12.17 82.33
CA GLU A 10 -23.39 13.54 81.80
C GLU A 10 -23.75 13.47 80.31
N GLU A 11 -25.05 13.58 80.04
CA GLU A 11 -25.64 13.49 78.70
C GLU A 11 -25.33 14.75 77.87
N CYS A 12 -24.13 14.80 77.28
CA CYS A 12 -23.69 15.87 76.38
C CYS A 12 -24.52 15.89 75.09
N ASN A 13 -25.66 16.58 75.16
CA ASN A 13 -26.67 16.71 74.11
C ASN A 13 -26.18 17.60 72.95
N LEU A 14 -25.27 17.06 72.13
CA LEU A 14 -24.73 17.73 70.93
C LEU A 14 -25.75 17.68 69.78
N PRO A 15 -26.07 18.81 69.13
CA PRO A 15 -27.01 18.82 68.01
C PRO A 15 -26.45 18.05 66.82
N LEU A 16 -27.27 17.17 66.23
CA LEU A 16 -26.91 16.41 65.03
C LEU A 16 -26.48 17.35 63.90
N PRO A 17 -25.38 17.04 63.17
CA PRO A 17 -24.97 17.84 62.03
C PRO A 17 -26.07 17.81 60.95
N SER A 18 -26.51 18.99 60.53
CA SER A 18 -27.52 19.12 59.48
C SER A 18 -27.07 18.38 58.20
N PRO A 19 -27.98 17.70 57.48
CA PRO A 19 -27.62 17.03 56.24
C PRO A 19 -27.00 18.03 55.25
N PRO A 20 -25.98 17.62 54.47
CA PRO A 20 -25.28 18.53 53.57
C PRO A 20 -26.26 19.12 52.56
N ARG A 21 -26.38 20.46 52.55
CA ARG A 21 -27.19 21.19 51.57
C ARG A 21 -26.88 20.70 50.17
N GLU A 22 -27.92 20.32 49.43
CA GLU A 22 -27.82 19.96 48.03
C GLU A 22 -27.20 21.12 47.24
N ARG A 23 -25.92 20.96 46.86
CA ARG A 23 -25.22 21.92 46.03
C ARG A 23 -25.72 21.72 44.60
N GLY A 24 -26.48 22.69 44.10
CA GLY A 24 -27.32 22.54 42.92
C GLY A 24 -26.62 21.92 41.71
N GLN A 25 -27.23 20.86 41.16
CA GLN A 25 -26.86 20.28 39.89
C GLN A 25 -27.22 21.26 38.76
N SER A 26 -26.23 21.98 38.23
CA SER A 26 -26.45 22.88 37.08
C SER A 26 -25.23 22.93 36.16
N LYS A 27 -25.41 22.41 34.93
CA LYS A 27 -24.51 22.51 33.77
C LYS A 27 -23.14 21.82 33.86
N GLU A 28 -23.13 20.50 33.67
CA GLU A 28 -21.97 19.80 33.08
C GLU A 28 -22.35 18.96 31.83
N ASP A 29 -23.60 18.49 31.70
CA ASP A 29 -24.08 17.66 30.56
C ASP A 29 -24.20 18.38 29.18
N SER A 30 -23.62 19.57 28.98
CA SER A 30 -23.78 20.35 27.74
C SER A 30 -22.66 20.17 26.70
N GLU A 31 -21.47 19.70 27.10
CA GLU A 31 -20.35 19.45 26.18
C GLU A 31 -20.61 18.39 25.07
N PRO A 32 -21.40 17.30 25.26
CA PRO A 32 -21.61 16.33 24.19
C PRO A 32 -22.40 16.88 22.99
N GLU A 33 -23.20 17.94 23.16
CA GLU A 33 -23.97 18.51 22.05
C GLU A 33 -23.12 19.40 21.14
N GLU A 34 -22.23 20.24 21.68
CA GLU A 34 -21.32 21.03 20.85
C GLU A 34 -20.32 20.14 20.10
N LEU A 35 -19.79 19.10 20.75
CA LEU A 35 -18.94 18.11 20.08
C LEU A 35 -19.70 17.30 19.01
N ALA A 36 -21.01 17.04 19.18
CA ALA A 36 -21.83 16.45 18.14
C ALA A 36 -22.04 17.42 16.95
N ARG A 37 -22.45 18.67 17.23
CA ARG A 37 -22.64 19.73 16.22
C ARG A 37 -21.37 19.99 15.40
N LEU A 38 -20.20 20.07 16.05
CA LEU A 38 -18.90 20.25 15.38
C LEU A 38 -18.55 19.06 14.48
N ARG A 39 -18.81 17.82 14.91
CA ARG A 39 -18.65 16.62 14.05
C ARG A 39 -19.54 16.71 12.81
N THR A 40 -20.83 17.01 12.98
CA THR A 40 -21.78 17.12 11.86
C THR A 40 -21.39 18.23 10.87
N LEU A 41 -20.90 19.38 11.36
CA LEU A 41 -20.57 20.52 10.51
C LEU A 41 -19.23 20.36 9.77
N MET A 42 -18.18 19.88 10.44
CA MET A 42 -16.81 19.96 9.91
C MET A 42 -16.34 18.68 9.21
N MET A 43 -16.81 17.50 9.61
CA MET A 43 -16.38 16.24 8.98
C MET A 43 -16.70 16.16 7.46
N PRO A 44 -17.80 16.74 6.94
CA PRO A 44 -18.00 16.89 5.49
C PRO A 44 -16.92 17.74 4.80
N MET A 45 -16.44 18.81 5.43
CA MET A 45 -15.35 19.64 4.89
C MET A 45 -14.04 18.85 4.85
N LEU A 46 -13.71 18.07 5.88
CA LEU A 46 -12.52 17.20 5.90
C LEU A 46 -12.55 16.15 4.79
N ILE A 47 -13.73 15.57 4.55
CA ILE A 47 -13.95 14.63 3.45
C ILE A 47 -13.75 15.30 2.09
N GLU A 48 -14.23 16.53 1.90
CA GLU A 48 -14.06 17.23 0.62
C GLU A 48 -12.63 17.77 0.42
N ALA A 49 -11.96 18.23 1.48
CA ALA A 49 -10.54 18.64 1.44
C ALA A 49 -9.61 17.45 1.13
N THR A 50 -9.85 16.30 1.76
CA THR A 50 -9.10 15.07 1.44
C THR A 50 -9.38 14.57 0.02
N LYS A 51 -10.63 14.62 -0.46
CA LYS A 51 -10.98 14.35 -1.86
C LYS A 51 -10.30 15.33 -2.82
N TYR A 52 -10.25 16.61 -2.50
CA TYR A 52 -9.58 17.63 -3.30
C TYR A 52 -8.07 17.37 -3.40
N ILE A 53 -7.39 17.06 -2.30
CA ILE A 53 -5.95 16.74 -2.28
C ILE A 53 -5.65 15.44 -3.05
N LEU A 54 -6.49 14.40 -2.90
CA LEU A 54 -6.41 13.17 -3.70
C LEU A 54 -6.62 13.44 -5.20
N GLN A 55 -7.46 14.43 -5.53
CA GLN A 55 -7.73 14.85 -6.91
C GLN A 55 -6.60 15.73 -7.49
N GLU A 56 -6.00 16.64 -6.72
CA GLU A 56 -4.86 17.48 -7.14
C GLU A 56 -3.58 16.66 -7.31
N GLU A 57 -3.21 15.80 -6.35
CA GLU A 57 -2.08 14.87 -6.54
C GLU A 57 -2.31 13.91 -7.73
N GLY A 58 -3.57 13.70 -8.14
CA GLY A 58 -3.94 12.99 -9.36
C GLY A 58 -3.87 13.85 -10.65
N ASN A 59 -4.33 15.11 -10.58
CA ASN A 59 -4.47 16.05 -11.70
C ASN A 59 -3.20 16.86 -12.01
N SER A 60 -2.20 16.82 -11.13
CA SER A 60 -0.83 17.28 -11.42
C SER A 60 -0.20 16.56 -12.65
N ARG A 61 -0.87 15.52 -13.17
CA ARG A 61 -0.72 15.01 -14.54
C ARG A 61 -1.85 15.55 -15.42
N ARG A 62 -1.48 16.34 -16.45
CA ARG A 62 -2.40 17.00 -17.41
C ARG A 62 -3.66 16.16 -17.74
N PRO A 63 -4.87 16.74 -17.70
CA PRO A 63 -6.11 16.00 -17.92
C PRO A 63 -6.17 15.42 -19.33
N LYS A 64 -6.41 14.11 -19.43
CA LYS A 64 -6.75 13.44 -20.70
C LYS A 64 -8.14 13.88 -21.21
N PRO A 65 -8.39 13.83 -22.54
CA PRO A 65 -9.71 14.12 -23.11
C PRO A 65 -10.81 13.21 -22.52
N ARG A 66 -12.01 13.77 -22.35
CA ARG A 66 -13.12 13.17 -21.57
C ARG A 66 -13.59 11.77 -22.03
N GLY A 67 -13.30 11.35 -23.27
CA GLY A 67 -13.75 10.06 -23.82
C GLY A 67 -13.23 8.82 -23.09
N GLU A 68 -11.92 8.74 -22.80
CA GLU A 68 -11.30 7.52 -22.25
C GLU A 68 -11.86 7.10 -20.88
N ARG A 69 -12.27 8.06 -20.04
CA ARG A 69 -12.79 7.77 -18.69
C ARG A 69 -14.10 6.98 -18.71
N LYS A 70 -14.91 7.04 -19.78
CA LYS A 70 -16.13 6.20 -19.92
C LYS A 70 -15.77 4.74 -20.20
N LEU A 71 -14.96 4.47 -21.23
CA LEU A 71 -14.56 3.10 -21.62
C LEU A 71 -13.90 2.35 -20.46
N ARG A 72 -13.03 3.01 -19.68
CA ARG A 72 -12.35 2.37 -18.55
C ARG A 72 -13.27 2.05 -17.37
N ARG A 73 -14.35 2.83 -17.15
CA ARG A 73 -15.39 2.47 -16.16
C ARG A 73 -16.23 1.29 -16.64
N GLN A 74 -16.60 1.24 -17.93
CA GLN A 74 -17.32 0.08 -18.49
C GLN A 74 -16.49 -1.20 -18.40
N ARG A 75 -15.22 -1.19 -18.83
CA ARG A 75 -14.34 -2.38 -18.79
C ARG A 75 -14.01 -2.92 -17.38
N MET A 76 -14.20 -2.15 -16.31
CA MET A 76 -14.01 -2.65 -14.93
C MET A 76 -15.31 -3.16 -14.29
N ASN A 77 -16.46 -2.88 -14.91
CA ASN A 77 -17.77 -3.40 -14.53
C ASN A 77 -18.22 -4.59 -15.42
N ASP A 78 -17.37 -5.03 -16.35
CA ASP A 78 -17.59 -6.18 -17.22
C ASP A 78 -17.16 -7.48 -16.50
N PRO A 79 -18.09 -8.41 -16.18
CA PRO A 79 -17.74 -9.66 -15.51
C PRO A 79 -16.83 -10.56 -16.35
N HIS A 80 -16.94 -10.52 -17.68
CA HIS A 80 -16.21 -11.40 -18.57
C HIS A 80 -14.72 -11.04 -18.69
N PHE A 81 -14.35 -9.78 -18.43
CA PHE A 81 -12.95 -9.35 -18.47
C PHE A 81 -12.06 -10.12 -17.48
N TRP A 82 -12.62 -10.60 -16.36
CA TRP A 82 -11.91 -11.34 -15.34
C TRP A 82 -11.81 -12.86 -15.61
N SER A 83 -12.55 -13.41 -16.58
CA SER A 83 -12.58 -14.87 -16.81
C SER A 83 -11.44 -15.40 -17.70
N VAL A 84 -10.59 -14.52 -18.25
CA VAL A 84 -9.64 -14.87 -19.34
C VAL A 84 -8.16 -14.87 -18.88
N THR A 85 -7.83 -14.45 -17.65
CA THR A 85 -6.43 -14.31 -17.21
C THR A 85 -6.05 -15.05 -15.91
N VAL A 86 -5.05 -15.93 -16.07
CA VAL A 86 -4.15 -16.53 -15.06
C VAL A 86 -4.70 -17.66 -14.19
N SER A 87 -4.11 -18.84 -14.37
CA SER A 87 -4.20 -20.01 -13.48
C SER A 87 -3.52 -19.75 -12.12
N GLY A 88 -4.24 -19.09 -11.21
CA GLY A 88 -3.81 -18.76 -9.84
C GLY A 88 -4.96 -18.83 -8.82
N SER A 89 -5.80 -19.86 -8.95
CA SER A 89 -7.20 -19.92 -8.50
C SER A 89 -7.48 -19.55 -7.02
N HIS A 90 -6.56 -19.83 -6.09
CA HIS A 90 -6.79 -19.56 -4.66
C HIS A 90 -6.59 -18.08 -4.27
N LEU A 91 -5.61 -17.38 -4.84
CA LEU A 91 -5.41 -15.95 -4.58
C LEU A 91 -6.49 -15.11 -5.28
N THR A 92 -6.82 -15.46 -6.53
CA THR A 92 -7.84 -14.73 -7.31
C THR A 92 -9.22 -14.83 -6.65
N SER A 93 -9.68 -16.04 -6.32
CA SER A 93 -10.97 -16.22 -5.64
C SER A 93 -11.05 -15.50 -4.29
N THR A 94 -9.98 -15.52 -3.49
CA THR A 94 -9.93 -14.78 -2.21
C THR A 94 -10.06 -13.27 -2.43
N HIS A 95 -9.38 -12.70 -3.44
CA HIS A 95 -9.49 -11.27 -3.75
C HIS A 95 -10.85 -10.88 -4.33
N MET A 96 -11.52 -11.76 -5.08
CA MET A 96 -12.89 -11.54 -5.56
C MET A 96 -13.89 -11.53 -4.39
N LEU A 97 -13.83 -12.50 -3.48
CA LEU A 97 -14.66 -12.51 -2.26
C LEU A 97 -14.40 -11.26 -1.40
N GLN A 98 -13.15 -10.79 -1.31
CA GLN A 98 -12.80 -9.50 -0.67
C GLN A 98 -13.36 -8.28 -1.43
N ALA A 99 -13.61 -8.37 -2.74
CA ALA A 99 -14.27 -7.31 -3.51
C ALA A 99 -15.77 -7.24 -3.19
N HIS A 100 -16.48 -8.38 -3.18
CA HIS A 100 -17.90 -8.42 -2.84
C HIS A 100 -18.16 -7.97 -1.39
N VAL A 101 -17.35 -8.41 -0.41
CA VAL A 101 -17.46 -7.93 0.98
C VAL A 101 -17.17 -6.42 1.09
N ARG A 102 -16.24 -5.87 0.29
CA ARG A 102 -16.06 -4.41 0.23
C ARG A 102 -17.28 -3.72 -0.37
N SER A 103 -17.90 -4.25 -1.42
CA SER A 103 -19.10 -3.66 -2.04
C SER A 103 -20.30 -3.68 -1.10
N LEU A 104 -20.53 -4.80 -0.40
CA LEU A 104 -21.57 -4.90 0.63
C LEU A 104 -21.45 -3.76 1.66
N PHE A 105 -20.24 -3.47 2.16
CA PHE A 105 -20.02 -2.36 3.08
C PHE A 105 -20.14 -0.97 2.44
N LYS A 106 -19.89 -0.82 1.13
CA LYS A 106 -20.17 0.45 0.45
C LYS A 106 -21.66 0.73 0.43
N ASP A 107 -22.44 -0.25 0.00
CA ASP A 107 -23.87 -0.09 -0.22
C ASP A 107 -24.63 -0.05 1.11
N ALA A 108 -24.21 -0.82 2.12
CA ALA A 108 -24.83 -0.87 3.45
C ALA A 108 -24.64 0.41 4.29
N TYR A 109 -23.64 1.24 3.97
CA TYR A 109 -23.32 2.48 4.70
C TYR A 109 -23.31 3.74 3.80
N GLY A 110 -23.66 3.60 2.50
CA GLY A 110 -23.63 4.71 1.53
C GLY A 110 -22.22 5.23 1.18
N ILE A 111 -21.14 4.53 1.56
CA ILE A 111 -19.76 5.02 1.46
C ILE A 111 -19.10 4.71 0.09
N SER A 112 -18.44 5.69 -0.51
CA SER A 112 -17.70 5.49 -1.78
C SER A 112 -16.28 4.94 -1.54
N SER A 113 -15.73 5.23 -0.36
CA SER A 113 -14.37 4.96 0.09
C SER A 113 -14.36 4.66 1.60
N ASP A 114 -13.24 4.19 2.14
CA ASP A 114 -13.10 3.97 3.58
C ASP A 114 -13.11 5.31 4.35
N ASP A 115 -12.66 6.40 3.71
CA ASP A 115 -12.62 7.75 4.28
C ASP A 115 -14.00 8.45 4.30
N ASP A 116 -15.00 7.96 3.55
CA ASP A 116 -16.38 8.42 3.74
C ASP A 116 -16.98 7.88 5.07
N PHE A 117 -16.38 6.87 5.69
CA PHE A 117 -16.81 6.33 6.99
C PHE A 117 -16.40 7.23 8.18
N LEU A 118 -15.68 8.32 7.94
CA LEU A 118 -15.27 9.28 8.96
C LEU A 118 -16.49 9.96 9.63
N VAL A 119 -17.56 10.22 8.86
CA VAL A 119 -18.84 10.77 9.35
C VAL A 119 -19.78 9.76 10.00
N HIS A 120 -19.37 8.48 10.16
CA HIS A 120 -20.26 7.43 10.68
C HIS A 120 -20.80 7.75 12.08
N GLU A 121 -22.13 7.67 12.24
CA GLU A 121 -22.81 7.80 13.54
C GLU A 121 -22.95 6.43 14.22
N PRO A 122 -22.20 6.14 15.30
CA PRO A 122 -22.42 4.93 16.08
C PRO A 122 -23.81 4.95 16.76
N PRO A 123 -24.36 3.77 17.11
CA PRO A 123 -25.56 3.70 17.95
C PRO A 123 -25.28 4.32 19.33
N SER A 124 -26.32 4.82 20.01
CA SER A 124 -26.14 5.37 21.36
C SER A 124 -25.70 4.27 22.35
N PRO A 125 -24.83 4.56 23.34
CA PRO A 125 -24.45 3.59 24.36
C PRO A 125 -25.65 3.01 25.14
N ARG A 126 -26.71 3.81 25.32
CA ARG A 126 -27.98 3.36 25.92
C ARG A 126 -28.71 2.34 25.05
N THR A 127 -28.70 2.52 23.73
CA THR A 127 -29.29 1.57 22.76
C THR A 127 -28.52 0.24 22.78
N VAL A 128 -27.19 0.30 22.71
CA VAL A 128 -26.32 -0.90 22.77
C VAL A 128 -26.51 -1.64 24.10
N GLN A 129 -26.53 -0.94 25.23
CA GLN A 129 -26.74 -1.54 26.55
C GLN A 129 -28.15 -2.13 26.72
N ALA A 130 -29.19 -1.50 26.16
CA ALA A 130 -30.55 -2.06 26.17
C ALA A 130 -30.64 -3.34 25.34
N TYR A 131 -29.98 -3.39 24.17
CA TYR A 131 -29.92 -4.61 23.37
C TYR A 131 -29.17 -5.76 24.08
N SER A 132 -27.99 -5.50 24.65
CA SER A 132 -27.24 -6.49 25.44
C SER A 132 -27.98 -6.97 26.71
N ARG A 133 -28.97 -6.21 27.21
CA ARG A 133 -29.87 -6.62 28.29
C ARG A 133 -31.15 -7.31 27.80
N SER A 134 -31.31 -7.50 26.49
CA SER A 134 -32.54 -8.00 25.84
C SER A 134 -33.79 -7.15 26.13
N THR A 135 -33.62 -5.86 26.44
CA THR A 135 -34.70 -4.89 26.71
C THR A 135 -34.88 -3.85 25.61
N GLY A 136 -34.04 -3.87 24.57
CA GLY A 136 -34.13 -2.97 23.41
C GLY A 136 -33.96 -3.71 22.08
N ASN A 137 -34.37 -3.07 20.99
CA ASN A 137 -34.19 -3.61 19.65
C ASN A 137 -32.70 -3.61 19.25
N GLY A 138 -32.29 -4.67 18.54
CA GLY A 138 -30.96 -4.76 17.92
C GLY A 138 -30.89 -4.07 16.55
N PRO A 139 -29.73 -4.08 15.89
CA PRO A 139 -29.57 -3.50 14.56
C PRO A 139 -30.43 -4.26 13.54
N THR A 140 -31.18 -3.51 12.73
CA THR A 140 -32.04 -4.05 11.66
C THR A 140 -31.32 -3.94 10.31
N PRO A 141 -31.83 -4.55 9.22
CA PRO A 141 -31.28 -4.32 7.89
C PRO A 141 -31.38 -2.84 7.45
N GLU A 142 -32.33 -2.07 7.97
CA GLU A 142 -32.60 -0.68 7.59
C GLU A 142 -31.69 0.31 8.33
N ASP A 143 -31.39 0.07 9.62
CA ASP A 143 -30.49 0.91 10.44
C ASP A 143 -29.24 0.11 10.89
N LEU A 144 -28.29 -0.06 9.96
CA LEU A 144 -27.03 -0.76 10.20
C LEU A 144 -25.96 0.17 10.81
N ARG A 145 -26.10 0.53 12.09
CA ARG A 145 -25.09 1.33 12.79
C ARG A 145 -24.01 0.46 13.45
N LEU A 146 -22.78 0.49 12.94
CA LEU A 146 -21.63 -0.14 13.59
C LEU A 146 -21.33 0.52 14.94
N ASP A 147 -21.21 -0.27 16.02
CA ASP A 147 -20.67 0.22 17.29
C ASP A 147 -19.13 0.32 17.17
N THR A 148 -18.67 1.53 16.88
CA THR A 148 -17.24 1.87 16.81
C THR A 148 -16.62 2.14 18.19
N GLN A 149 -17.45 2.48 19.18
CA GLN A 149 -17.02 2.92 20.51
C GLN A 149 -16.74 1.73 21.43
N GLY A 150 -17.68 0.81 21.54
CA GLY A 150 -17.56 -0.43 22.31
C GLY A 150 -16.66 -1.48 21.66
N LYS A 151 -16.87 -2.74 22.04
CA LYS A 151 -16.10 -3.91 21.56
C LYS A 151 -16.59 -4.37 20.19
N LEU A 152 -15.69 -4.92 19.35
CA LEU A 152 -16.10 -5.46 18.04
C LEU A 152 -16.87 -6.79 18.17
N ASP A 153 -16.65 -7.49 19.27
CA ASP A 153 -17.31 -8.71 19.74
C ASP A 153 -18.57 -8.45 20.61
N SER A 154 -19.04 -7.20 20.73
CA SER A 154 -20.30 -6.88 21.42
C SER A 154 -21.50 -7.53 20.73
N ASP A 155 -22.54 -7.90 21.49
CA ASP A 155 -23.74 -8.59 20.96
C ASP A 155 -24.38 -7.81 19.81
N TRP A 156 -24.40 -6.48 19.93
CA TRP A 156 -24.82 -5.54 18.89
C TRP A 156 -24.04 -5.74 17.59
N ASN A 157 -22.70 -5.70 17.66
CA ASN A 157 -21.84 -5.88 16.50
C ASN A 157 -21.93 -7.30 15.93
N GLN A 158 -22.05 -8.34 16.78
CA GLN A 158 -22.28 -9.71 16.33
C GLN A 158 -23.60 -9.84 15.56
N LYS A 159 -24.70 -9.29 16.07
CA LYS A 159 -26.01 -9.26 15.39
C LYS A 159 -25.91 -8.53 14.05
N LEU A 160 -25.23 -7.38 14.00
CA LEU A 160 -24.98 -6.63 12.78
C LEU A 160 -24.18 -7.44 11.74
N PHE A 161 -23.16 -8.21 12.16
CA PHE A 161 -22.41 -9.07 11.24
C PHE A 161 -23.25 -10.22 10.68
N HIS A 162 -24.21 -10.76 11.45
CA HIS A 162 -25.16 -11.75 10.94
C HIS A 162 -26.15 -11.15 9.92
N VAL A 163 -26.62 -9.91 10.12
CA VAL A 163 -27.45 -9.22 9.11
C VAL A 163 -26.66 -8.93 7.83
N LEU A 164 -25.38 -8.51 7.96
CA LEU A 164 -24.48 -8.36 6.82
C LEU A 164 -24.20 -9.70 6.11
N LEU A 165 -24.00 -10.80 6.84
CA LEU A 165 -23.86 -12.14 6.25
C LEU A 165 -25.09 -12.55 5.45
N GLN A 166 -26.30 -12.30 5.98
CA GLN A 166 -27.55 -12.59 5.27
C GLN A 166 -27.64 -11.81 3.95
N ARG A 167 -27.27 -10.52 3.96
CA ARG A 167 -27.17 -9.70 2.74
C ARG A 167 -26.08 -10.17 1.77
N LEU A 168 -24.95 -10.69 2.27
CA LEU A 168 -23.89 -11.26 1.45
C LEU A 168 -24.33 -12.54 0.74
N ARG A 169 -25.05 -13.42 1.44
CA ARG A 169 -25.66 -14.64 0.89
C ARG A 169 -26.69 -14.30 -0.19
N GLN A 170 -27.63 -13.40 0.12
CA GLN A 170 -28.64 -12.93 -0.84
C GLN A 170 -27.99 -12.46 -2.15
N ARG A 171 -26.99 -11.56 -2.07
CA ARG A 171 -26.24 -11.09 -3.24
C ARG A 171 -25.51 -12.19 -4.00
N ARG A 172 -24.85 -13.13 -3.31
CA ARG A 172 -24.18 -14.27 -3.95
C ARG A 172 -25.14 -15.10 -4.80
N ASP A 173 -26.36 -15.26 -4.31
CA ASP A 173 -27.39 -16.10 -4.91
C ASP A 173 -28.15 -15.35 -6.02
N GLU A 174 -28.38 -14.03 -5.87
CA GLU A 174 -28.95 -13.13 -6.89
C GLU A 174 -27.97 -12.83 -8.05
N GLU A 175 -26.69 -12.54 -7.74
CA GLU A 175 -25.63 -12.27 -8.71
C GLU A 175 -24.97 -13.55 -9.27
N ASN A 176 -25.42 -14.73 -8.82
CA ASN A 176 -24.94 -16.07 -9.23
C ASN A 176 -23.40 -16.21 -9.27
N TRP A 177 -22.73 -15.98 -8.14
CA TRP A 177 -21.26 -15.94 -8.09
C TRP A 177 -20.63 -17.30 -8.44
N GLN A 178 -19.86 -17.35 -9.53
CA GLN A 178 -19.01 -18.47 -9.92
C GLN A 178 -17.72 -18.54 -9.07
N LEU A 179 -17.86 -18.53 -7.74
CA LEU A 179 -16.77 -18.56 -6.78
C LEU A 179 -16.83 -19.81 -5.89
N PRO A 180 -15.70 -20.35 -5.40
CA PRO A 180 -15.70 -21.53 -4.54
C PRO A 180 -16.56 -21.33 -3.30
N GLN A 181 -17.38 -22.31 -2.94
CA GLN A 181 -18.16 -22.27 -1.70
C GLN A 181 -17.23 -22.16 -0.47
N ARG A 182 -17.66 -21.37 0.50
CA ARG A 182 -16.98 -21.13 1.79
C ARG A 182 -18.03 -21.16 2.91
N SER A 183 -17.60 -21.48 4.12
CA SER A 183 -18.47 -21.50 5.30
C SER A 183 -18.87 -20.09 5.74
N ASP A 184 -19.97 -19.99 6.49
CA ASP A 184 -20.41 -18.73 7.07
C ASP A 184 -19.39 -18.13 8.05
N ALA A 185 -18.66 -18.97 8.78
CA ALA A 185 -17.58 -18.52 9.67
C ALA A 185 -16.50 -17.74 8.88
N TYR A 186 -16.07 -18.26 7.73
CA TYR A 186 -15.11 -17.60 6.85
C TYR A 186 -15.65 -16.23 6.35
N PHE A 187 -16.93 -16.16 5.99
CA PHE A 187 -17.56 -14.90 5.58
C PHE A 187 -17.73 -13.90 6.75
N LEU A 188 -18.11 -14.38 7.94
CA LEU A 188 -18.21 -13.57 9.15
C LEU A 188 -16.84 -13.00 9.54
N ASP A 189 -15.77 -13.76 9.41
CA ASP A 189 -14.42 -13.27 9.67
C ASP A 189 -13.99 -12.23 8.65
N MET A 190 -14.32 -12.39 7.36
CA MET A 190 -14.11 -11.32 6.36
C MET A 190 -14.93 -10.06 6.65
N ILE A 191 -16.17 -10.20 7.16
CA ILE A 191 -17.04 -9.08 7.57
C ILE A 191 -16.47 -8.38 8.82
N ARG A 192 -16.04 -9.14 9.83
CA ARG A 192 -15.36 -8.64 11.04
C ARG A 192 -14.10 -7.88 10.69
N ASP A 193 -13.26 -8.45 9.82
CA ASP A 193 -11.99 -7.85 9.39
C ASP A 193 -12.20 -6.56 8.55
N ARG A 194 -13.32 -6.47 7.82
CA ARG A 194 -13.75 -5.24 7.13
C ARG A 194 -14.29 -4.20 8.12
N ALA A 195 -15.17 -4.58 9.04
CA ALA A 195 -15.71 -3.71 10.08
C ALA A 195 -14.62 -3.15 11.00
N LYS A 196 -13.62 -3.98 11.35
CA LYS A 196 -12.43 -3.58 12.10
C LYS A 196 -11.71 -2.42 11.42
N ARG A 197 -11.42 -2.53 10.12
CA ARG A 197 -10.72 -1.47 9.36
C ARG A 197 -11.50 -0.16 9.34
N LEU A 198 -12.83 -0.21 9.16
CA LEU A 198 -13.69 0.97 9.18
C LEU A 198 -13.77 1.60 10.59
N ARG A 199 -13.89 0.79 11.64
CA ARG A 199 -13.80 1.22 13.05
C ARG A 199 -12.43 1.82 13.37
N ASP A 200 -11.34 1.27 12.84
CA ASP A 200 -9.99 1.82 12.99
C ASP A 200 -9.86 3.18 12.29
N VAL A 201 -10.40 3.34 11.07
CA VAL A 201 -10.48 4.63 10.37
C VAL A 201 -11.26 5.66 11.19
N TRP A 202 -12.50 5.35 11.60
CA TRP A 202 -13.33 6.24 12.43
C TRP A 202 -12.70 6.60 13.78
N ARG A 203 -12.08 5.63 14.47
CA ARG A 203 -11.36 5.86 15.74
C ARG A 203 -10.15 6.76 15.56
N THR A 204 -9.46 6.66 14.42
CA THR A 204 -8.31 7.53 14.13
C THR A 204 -8.67 8.95 13.74
N SER A 205 -9.93 9.27 13.44
CA SER A 205 -10.39 10.65 13.20
C SER A 205 -11.16 11.28 14.34
N GLN A 206 -11.40 10.56 15.45
CA GLN A 206 -11.93 11.19 16.65
C GLN A 206 -10.93 12.20 17.23
N PRO A 207 -11.40 13.25 17.93
CA PRO A 207 -10.55 14.11 18.76
C PRO A 207 -9.77 13.28 19.77
N ARG A 208 -8.55 13.71 20.07
CA ARG A 208 -7.69 13.17 21.13
C ARG A 208 -7.48 14.25 22.19
N ALA A 209 -6.93 13.88 23.34
CA ALA A 209 -6.31 14.87 24.21
C ALA A 209 -5.00 15.37 23.56
N THR A 210 -4.74 16.68 23.65
CA THR A 210 -3.42 17.27 23.39
C THR A 210 -2.44 16.92 24.52
N ILE A 211 -1.19 17.39 24.41
CA ILE A 211 -0.18 17.23 25.48
C ILE A 211 -0.67 17.87 26.80
N ASP A 212 -1.43 18.96 26.69
CA ASP A 212 -2.01 19.75 27.78
C ASP A 212 -3.33 19.17 28.32
N GLY A 213 -3.80 18.05 27.79
CA GLY A 213 -5.02 17.35 28.22
C GLY A 213 -6.32 17.84 27.58
N HIS A 214 -6.33 19.01 26.92
CA HIS A 214 -7.50 19.56 26.22
C HIS A 214 -7.86 18.73 24.98
N PRO A 215 -9.14 18.68 24.53
CA PRO A 215 -9.49 18.04 23.28
C PRO A 215 -8.89 18.76 22.06
N GLU A 216 -8.37 17.99 21.10
CA GLU A 216 -7.87 18.51 19.81
C GLU A 216 -8.94 19.37 19.12
N THR A 217 -8.55 20.55 18.64
CA THR A 217 -9.42 21.37 17.79
C THR A 217 -9.68 20.67 16.46
N ALA A 218 -10.80 20.99 15.80
CA ALA A 218 -11.11 20.42 14.50
C ALA A 218 -10.04 20.70 13.42
N THR A 219 -9.33 21.83 13.52
CA THR A 219 -8.17 22.14 12.66
C THR A 219 -6.96 21.24 12.95
N GLN A 220 -6.68 20.91 14.22
CA GLN A 220 -5.65 19.92 14.56
C GLN A 220 -6.01 18.51 14.07
N ILE A 221 -7.30 18.15 14.12
CA ILE A 221 -7.81 16.89 13.55
C ILE A 221 -7.64 16.88 12.02
N GLU A 222 -7.92 17.99 11.34
CA GLU A 222 -7.68 18.16 9.90
C GLU A 222 -6.22 17.92 9.54
N GLU A 223 -5.30 18.71 10.11
CA GLU A 223 -3.86 18.60 9.85
C GLU A 223 -3.34 17.19 10.13
N ARG A 224 -3.78 16.57 11.23
CA ARG A 224 -3.42 15.19 11.61
C ARG A 224 -3.93 14.16 10.61
N MET A 225 -5.12 14.38 10.01
CA MET A 225 -5.65 13.51 8.96
C MET A 225 -4.96 13.73 7.61
N LEU A 226 -4.65 14.98 7.23
CA LEU A 226 -3.89 15.31 6.02
C LEU A 226 -2.44 14.79 6.06
N LEU A 227 -1.79 14.88 7.22
CA LEU A 227 -0.47 14.28 7.43
C LEU A 227 -0.53 12.75 7.35
N ARG A 228 -1.62 12.13 7.82
CA ARG A 228 -1.82 10.68 7.75
C ARG A 228 -2.10 10.19 6.32
N THR A 229 -2.96 10.85 5.55
CA THR A 229 -3.23 10.46 4.15
C THR A 229 -1.98 10.64 3.30
N SER A 230 -1.30 11.78 3.40
CA SER A 230 -0.06 12.04 2.65
C SER A 230 1.08 11.08 3.03
N THR A 231 1.27 10.75 4.31
CA THR A 231 2.27 9.74 4.72
C THR A 231 1.88 8.32 4.34
N ALA A 232 0.59 7.97 4.35
CA ALA A 232 0.10 6.68 3.84
C ALA A 232 0.33 6.55 2.32
N LEU A 233 0.06 7.61 1.55
CA LEU A 233 0.33 7.69 0.11
C LEU A 233 1.83 7.60 -0.19
N LYS A 234 2.69 8.32 0.56
CA LYS A 234 4.16 8.17 0.47
C LYS A 234 4.59 6.72 0.75
N LYS A 235 4.10 6.10 1.82
CA LYS A 235 4.38 4.68 2.15
C LYS A 235 3.87 3.71 1.09
N ALA A 236 2.70 3.95 0.50
CA ALA A 236 2.15 3.13 -0.59
C ALA A 236 2.98 3.26 -1.88
N ARG A 237 3.31 4.49 -2.31
CA ARG A 237 4.22 4.77 -3.43
C ARG A 237 5.57 4.06 -3.23
N HIS A 238 6.15 4.17 -2.03
CA HIS A 238 7.39 3.51 -1.66
C HIS A 238 7.26 1.97 -1.64
N ARG A 239 6.16 1.39 -1.16
CA ARG A 239 5.92 -0.07 -1.22
C ARG A 239 5.79 -0.57 -2.66
N THR A 240 5.08 0.15 -3.54
CA THR A 240 5.00 -0.22 -4.97
C THR A 240 6.37 -0.10 -5.66
N ARG A 241 7.14 0.96 -5.38
CA ARG A 241 8.53 1.09 -5.85
C ARG A 241 9.41 -0.06 -5.35
N ARG A 242 9.32 -0.42 -4.07
CA ARG A 242 10.05 -1.56 -3.48
C ARG A 242 9.61 -2.90 -4.04
N HIS A 243 8.34 -3.11 -4.39
CA HIS A 243 7.92 -4.38 -5.00
C HIS A 243 8.50 -4.57 -6.42
N ASN A 244 8.76 -3.49 -7.16
CA ASN A 244 9.46 -3.53 -8.44
C ASN A 244 11.00 -3.75 -8.31
N PHE A 245 11.50 -3.90 -7.09
CA PHE A 245 12.93 -3.77 -6.73
C PHE A 245 13.43 -4.91 -5.82
N ILE A 246 12.61 -5.39 -4.89
CA ILE A 246 12.92 -6.49 -3.96
C ILE A 246 12.81 -7.86 -4.63
N ASP A 247 11.97 -7.99 -5.66
CA ASP A 247 11.99 -9.18 -6.52
C ASP A 247 13.41 -9.36 -7.08
N ALA A 248 14.04 -10.53 -6.92
CA ALA A 248 15.26 -10.88 -7.66
C ALA A 248 15.05 -10.74 -9.18
N SER A 249 13.81 -10.98 -9.61
CA SER A 249 13.31 -10.70 -10.95
C SER A 249 13.41 -9.22 -11.38
N SER A 250 13.84 -8.27 -10.54
CA SER A 250 14.16 -6.90 -11.01
C SER A 250 15.34 -6.93 -11.99
N ASN A 251 16.29 -7.86 -11.81
CA ASN A 251 17.40 -8.07 -12.73
C ASN A 251 16.99 -8.87 -13.98
N GLY A 252 16.13 -9.90 -13.83
CA GLY A 252 15.43 -10.52 -14.97
C GLY A 252 14.64 -9.51 -15.80
N LYS A 253 13.77 -8.71 -15.17
CA LYS A 253 13.04 -7.59 -15.79
C LYS A 253 13.94 -6.50 -16.39
N LYS A 254 15.26 -6.47 -16.10
CA LYS A 254 16.25 -5.64 -16.84
C LYS A 254 16.81 -6.40 -18.04
N TYR A 255 17.22 -7.66 -17.85
CA TYR A 255 17.71 -8.57 -18.89
C TYR A 255 16.65 -8.80 -19.99
N GLU A 256 15.47 -9.31 -19.65
CA GLU A 256 14.29 -9.47 -20.52
C GLU A 256 14.01 -8.22 -21.36
N ARG A 257 14.06 -7.05 -20.72
CA ARG A 257 13.78 -5.76 -21.36
C ARG A 257 14.87 -5.38 -22.35
N ARG A 258 16.14 -5.61 -22.03
CA ARG A 258 17.27 -5.34 -22.93
C ARG A 258 17.30 -6.32 -24.09
N ALA A 259 17.02 -7.60 -23.85
CA ALA A 259 16.88 -8.62 -24.89
C ALA A 259 15.71 -8.29 -25.83
N SER A 260 14.56 -7.88 -25.29
CA SER A 260 13.40 -7.41 -26.06
C SER A 260 13.71 -6.16 -26.90
N VAL A 261 14.47 -5.20 -26.37
CA VAL A 261 14.94 -4.03 -27.12
C VAL A 261 15.90 -4.45 -28.23
N ILE A 262 16.94 -5.23 -27.94
CA ILE A 262 17.91 -5.70 -28.94
C ILE A 262 17.21 -6.50 -30.04
N GLY A 263 16.35 -7.47 -29.71
CA GLY A 263 15.61 -8.27 -30.69
C GLY A 263 14.72 -7.43 -31.60
N SER A 264 14.02 -6.43 -31.03
CA SER A 264 13.20 -5.48 -31.80
C SER A 264 14.05 -4.62 -32.75
N VAL A 265 15.20 -4.15 -32.27
CA VAL A 265 16.12 -3.31 -33.06
C VAL A 265 16.82 -4.12 -34.14
N LEU A 266 17.27 -5.34 -33.85
CA LEU A 266 17.83 -6.27 -34.83
C LEU A 266 16.83 -6.60 -35.94
N THR A 267 15.56 -6.81 -35.59
CA THR A 267 14.50 -7.10 -36.58
C THR A 267 14.26 -5.90 -37.50
N ALA A 268 14.28 -4.67 -36.97
CA ALA A 268 14.20 -3.44 -37.78
C ALA A 268 15.46 -3.26 -38.64
N LYS A 269 16.65 -3.28 -38.03
CA LYS A 269 17.94 -3.05 -38.68
C LYS A 269 18.26 -4.05 -39.79
N LYS A 270 17.91 -5.33 -39.62
CA LYS A 270 18.04 -6.36 -40.68
C LYS A 270 17.05 -6.19 -41.82
N LYS A 271 15.86 -5.63 -41.56
CA LYS A 271 14.88 -5.26 -42.60
C LYS A 271 15.29 -3.98 -43.36
N GLU A 272 16.03 -3.11 -42.71
CA GLU A 272 16.56 -1.85 -43.24
C GLU A 272 17.96 -2.00 -43.90
N GLU A 273 18.52 -3.22 -43.93
CA GLU A 273 19.87 -3.54 -44.43
C GLU A 273 20.98 -2.61 -43.88
N ALA A 274 20.85 -2.19 -42.62
CA ALA A 274 21.67 -1.13 -42.05
C ALA A 274 23.09 -1.58 -41.62
N ASP A 275 24.10 -0.76 -41.91
CA ASP A 275 25.52 -1.04 -41.64
C ASP A 275 25.83 -1.41 -40.17
N ASP A 276 25.05 -0.93 -39.19
CA ASP A 276 25.28 -1.17 -37.76
C ASP A 276 24.69 -2.48 -37.22
N VAL A 277 24.08 -3.34 -38.06
CA VAL A 277 23.52 -4.65 -37.62
C VAL A 277 24.51 -5.46 -36.77
N TYR A 278 25.78 -5.56 -37.19
CA TYR A 278 26.80 -6.35 -36.47
C TYR A 278 27.07 -5.84 -35.05
N ILE A 279 26.89 -4.52 -34.80
CA ILE A 279 27.05 -3.93 -33.47
C ILE A 279 25.91 -4.38 -32.56
N TRP A 280 24.68 -4.47 -33.09
CA TRP A 280 23.52 -4.96 -32.35
C TRP A 280 23.57 -6.47 -32.10
N GLU A 281 24.13 -7.26 -33.03
CA GLU A 281 24.34 -8.70 -32.83
C GLU A 281 25.39 -8.93 -31.72
N TRP A 282 26.50 -8.18 -31.76
CA TRP A 282 27.50 -8.20 -30.70
C TRP A 282 26.93 -7.75 -29.33
N LEU A 283 26.08 -6.72 -29.29
CA LEU A 283 25.36 -6.32 -28.07
C LEU A 283 24.40 -7.42 -27.55
N SER A 284 23.82 -8.23 -28.45
CA SER A 284 23.06 -9.44 -28.08
C SER A 284 23.96 -10.45 -27.40
N SER A 285 25.11 -10.81 -28.02
CA SER A 285 26.08 -11.73 -27.44
C SER A 285 26.64 -11.26 -26.08
N VAL A 286 26.90 -9.95 -25.92
CA VAL A 286 27.27 -9.35 -24.62
C VAL A 286 26.19 -9.60 -23.58
N LEU A 287 24.91 -9.36 -23.92
CA LEU A 287 23.80 -9.51 -22.99
C LEU A 287 23.53 -10.99 -22.64
N GLU A 288 23.53 -11.87 -23.63
CA GLU A 288 23.27 -13.31 -23.50
C GLU A 288 24.31 -14.00 -22.61
N LEU A 289 25.60 -13.69 -22.80
CA LEU A 289 26.67 -14.22 -21.95
C LEU A 289 26.54 -13.73 -20.49
N LEU A 290 26.14 -12.48 -20.26
CA LEU A 290 25.95 -11.91 -18.93
C LEU A 290 24.72 -12.46 -18.18
N GLY A 291 23.65 -12.79 -18.92
CA GLY A 291 22.37 -13.21 -18.35
C GLY A 291 21.78 -12.22 -17.34
N GLU A 292 20.94 -12.73 -16.43
CA GLU A 292 20.34 -11.93 -15.35
C GLU A 292 21.33 -11.58 -14.23
N ASP A 293 22.36 -12.40 -14.02
CA ASP A 293 23.34 -12.22 -12.95
C ASP A 293 24.40 -11.16 -13.26
N GLY A 294 24.74 -10.97 -14.54
CA GLY A 294 25.57 -9.86 -15.02
C GLY A 294 24.87 -8.49 -15.02
N MET A 295 23.58 -8.43 -14.70
CA MET A 295 22.84 -7.16 -14.56
C MET A 295 23.14 -6.47 -13.22
N SER A 296 23.43 -5.17 -13.29
CA SER A 296 23.76 -4.35 -12.12
C SER A 296 22.53 -4.08 -11.26
N SER A 297 22.64 -4.40 -9.96
CA SER A 297 21.65 -3.97 -8.98
C SER A 297 21.68 -2.45 -8.82
N GLU A 298 20.50 -1.86 -8.62
CA GLU A 298 20.39 -0.49 -8.13
C GLU A 298 20.20 -0.57 -6.61
N GLU A 299 20.70 0.42 -5.86
CA GLU A 299 20.29 0.57 -4.46
C GLU A 299 19.12 1.55 -4.36
N SER A 300 18.22 1.35 -3.40
CA SER A 300 17.04 2.21 -3.25
C SER A 300 17.49 3.64 -2.98
N GLY A 301 17.18 4.54 -3.90
CA GLY A 301 17.72 5.90 -3.90
C GLY A 301 17.46 6.62 -2.59
N ILE A 302 18.50 7.31 -2.09
CA ILE A 302 18.33 8.35 -1.07
C ILE A 302 17.39 9.39 -1.68
N GLU A 303 16.20 9.54 -1.10
CA GLU A 303 15.27 10.60 -1.49
C GLU A 303 15.75 11.91 -0.87
N ASP A 304 16.74 12.52 -1.50
CA ASP A 304 17.03 13.93 -1.31
C ASP A 304 15.77 14.72 -1.70
N ILE A 305 15.42 15.74 -0.91
CA ILE A 305 14.02 16.16 -0.68
C ILE A 305 13.29 16.57 -1.97
N VAL A 306 14.03 17.01 -2.99
CA VAL A 306 13.51 17.46 -4.29
C VAL A 306 13.55 16.37 -5.38
N ASN A 307 14.48 15.39 -5.31
CA ASN A 307 14.73 14.45 -6.40
C ASN A 307 15.10 13.03 -5.92
N THR A 308 14.27 12.03 -6.23
CA THR A 308 14.70 10.63 -6.18
C THR A 308 15.84 10.41 -7.21
N VAL A 309 16.98 9.87 -6.78
CA VAL A 309 18.08 9.46 -7.67
C VAL A 309 18.59 8.08 -7.28
N TYR A 310 18.73 7.16 -8.23
CA TYR A 310 19.25 5.82 -7.95
C TYR A 310 20.77 5.78 -8.08
N ARG A 311 21.47 5.14 -7.12
CA ARG A 311 22.88 4.80 -7.24
C ARG A 311 22.99 3.35 -7.73
N VAL A 312 23.78 3.11 -8.77
CA VAL A 312 24.02 1.76 -9.29
C VAL A 312 25.16 1.12 -8.50
N LYS A 313 24.98 -0.09 -7.96
CA LYS A 313 26.02 -0.77 -7.18
C LYS A 313 27.20 -1.19 -8.08
N ILE A 314 28.42 -1.08 -7.56
CA ILE A 314 29.65 -1.44 -8.28
C ILE A 314 29.82 -2.97 -8.26
N MET A 315 29.82 -3.60 -9.43
CA MET A 315 30.09 -5.04 -9.57
C MET A 315 31.60 -5.25 -9.77
N VAL A 316 32.36 -5.29 -8.67
CA VAL A 316 33.85 -5.31 -8.69
C VAL A 316 34.46 -6.42 -9.54
N TRP A 317 33.75 -7.54 -9.72
CA TRP A 317 34.22 -8.66 -10.55
C TRP A 317 34.07 -8.43 -12.06
N ARG A 318 33.23 -7.48 -12.46
CA ARG A 318 32.76 -7.30 -13.84
C ARG A 318 33.48 -6.11 -14.46
N ARG A 319 34.05 -6.31 -15.65
CA ARG A 319 34.59 -5.24 -16.50
C ARG A 319 33.58 -4.09 -16.61
N ASP A 320 34.07 -2.84 -16.75
CA ASP A 320 33.17 -1.74 -17.10
C ASP A 320 32.60 -1.97 -18.51
N ILE A 321 31.29 -2.21 -18.52
CA ILE A 321 30.43 -2.45 -19.68
C ILE A 321 29.19 -1.55 -19.63
N ASP A 322 29.22 -0.52 -18.76
CA ASP A 322 28.05 0.33 -18.53
C ASP A 322 27.79 1.31 -19.67
N ARG A 323 28.73 1.46 -20.62
CA ARG A 323 28.59 2.21 -21.88
C ARG A 323 27.73 1.43 -22.87
N GLU A 324 28.03 0.15 -23.05
CA GLU A 324 27.39 -0.81 -23.96
C GLU A 324 25.94 -1.04 -23.51
N LEU A 325 25.74 -1.30 -22.22
CA LEU A 325 24.43 -1.45 -21.62
C LEU A 325 23.61 -0.14 -21.67
N GLN A 326 24.26 1.03 -21.72
CA GLN A 326 23.59 2.32 -21.93
C GLN A 326 23.12 2.54 -23.38
N ILE A 327 23.78 1.97 -24.40
CA ILE A 327 23.31 2.07 -25.80
C ILE A 327 21.92 1.43 -25.91
N ILE A 328 21.76 0.23 -25.34
CA ILE A 328 20.47 -0.48 -25.28
C ILE A 328 19.42 0.34 -24.50
N ASP A 329 19.77 0.85 -23.32
CA ASP A 329 18.85 1.64 -22.49
C ASP A 329 18.43 2.97 -23.16
N ARG A 330 19.32 3.60 -23.93
CA ARG A 330 19.05 4.85 -24.69
C ARG A 330 18.13 4.62 -25.88
N GLN A 331 18.24 3.49 -26.58
CA GLN A 331 17.43 3.22 -27.78
C GLN A 331 15.92 3.20 -27.48
N ARG A 332 15.53 2.79 -26.27
CA ARG A 332 14.16 2.90 -25.76
C ARG A 332 13.63 4.35 -25.67
N MET A 333 14.50 5.35 -25.58
CA MET A 333 14.14 6.77 -25.54
C MET A 333 13.99 7.38 -26.94
N ILE A 334 14.65 6.80 -27.94
CA ILE A 334 14.62 7.25 -29.34
C ILE A 334 13.44 6.61 -30.08
N GLY A 335 13.18 5.32 -29.83
CA GLY A 335 12.15 4.49 -30.47
C GLY A 335 10.70 4.83 -30.10
N THR A 336 10.28 6.07 -30.36
CA THR A 336 8.97 6.65 -29.99
C THR A 336 7.77 5.92 -30.61
N GLN A 337 7.97 5.17 -31.71
CA GLN A 337 6.93 4.33 -32.32
C GLN A 337 6.87 2.90 -31.75
N ALA A 338 7.99 2.36 -31.25
CA ALA A 338 8.07 0.97 -30.78
C ALA A 338 7.68 0.80 -29.30
N PHE A 339 7.90 1.82 -28.47
CA PHE A 339 7.63 1.77 -27.04
C PHE A 339 6.69 2.89 -26.61
N SER A 340 5.55 2.55 -26.01
CA SER A 340 4.60 3.54 -25.51
C SER A 340 5.25 4.45 -24.46
N ALA A 341 5.10 5.77 -24.61
CA ALA A 341 5.53 6.77 -23.63
C ALA A 341 4.75 6.72 -22.28
N GLN A 342 3.92 5.69 -22.06
CA GLN A 342 3.10 5.50 -20.88
C GLN A 342 3.91 4.90 -19.72
N GLY A 343 4.36 5.75 -18.80
CA GLY A 343 5.03 5.32 -17.56
C GLY A 343 5.44 6.49 -16.67
N SER A 344 6.15 6.20 -15.59
CA SER A 344 7.01 7.21 -14.95
C SER A 344 8.17 7.54 -15.89
N LYS A 345 8.56 8.83 -15.97
CA LYS A 345 9.83 9.21 -16.60
C LYS A 345 10.99 8.38 -16.02
N PRO A 346 12.02 8.00 -16.80
CA PRO A 346 13.22 7.39 -16.25
C PRO A 346 13.81 8.29 -15.16
N VAL A 347 14.08 7.69 -14.00
CA VAL A 347 14.73 8.39 -12.88
C VAL A 347 16.24 8.42 -13.16
N PRO A 348 16.95 9.53 -12.88
CA PRO A 348 18.40 9.59 -13.04
C PRO A 348 19.13 8.48 -12.27
N ARG A 349 20.19 7.95 -12.89
CA ARG A 349 21.09 6.95 -12.31
C ARG A 349 22.48 7.55 -12.16
N ILE A 350 22.99 7.63 -10.95
CA ILE A 350 24.38 7.97 -10.68
C ILE A 350 25.22 6.69 -10.72
N ARG A 351 26.23 6.69 -11.59
CA ARG A 351 27.36 5.76 -11.58
C ARG A 351 28.57 6.54 -11.07
N SER A 352 29.22 6.07 -10.02
CA SER A 352 30.40 6.69 -9.42
C SER A 352 31.31 5.61 -8.87
N LYS A 353 32.63 5.85 -8.85
CA LYS A 353 33.60 5.02 -8.11
C LYS A 353 33.37 5.02 -6.59
N THR A 354 32.55 5.96 -6.08
CA THR A 354 32.12 6.06 -4.68
C THR A 354 30.74 5.44 -4.41
N ASN A 355 30.15 4.72 -5.38
CA ASN A 355 28.91 3.97 -5.14
C ASN A 355 29.17 2.71 -4.29
N PRO A 356 28.17 2.22 -3.54
CA PRO A 356 28.29 0.98 -2.77
C PRO A 356 28.60 -0.22 -3.66
N ILE A 357 29.42 -1.14 -3.15
CA ILE A 357 29.77 -2.40 -3.83
C ILE A 357 28.56 -3.34 -3.87
N SER A 358 28.48 -4.15 -4.92
CA SER A 358 27.45 -5.17 -5.12
C SER A 358 27.81 -6.49 -4.49
N ASP A 359 26.93 -6.97 -3.62
CA ASP A 359 27.02 -8.23 -2.89
C ASP A 359 26.69 -9.46 -3.77
N ARG A 360 26.62 -9.28 -5.10
CA ARG A 360 26.32 -10.36 -6.06
C ARG A 360 27.59 -11.14 -6.37
N ALA A 361 27.51 -12.45 -6.27
CA ALA A 361 28.55 -13.36 -6.73
C ALA A 361 28.89 -13.12 -8.23
N PRO A 362 30.13 -13.44 -8.65
CA PRO A 362 30.49 -13.45 -10.05
C PRO A 362 29.73 -14.51 -10.85
N VAL A 363 29.33 -14.15 -12.08
CA VAL A 363 28.74 -15.10 -13.04
C VAL A 363 29.81 -16.11 -13.43
N ARG A 364 29.45 -17.40 -13.38
CA ARG A 364 30.33 -18.52 -13.76
C ARG A 364 30.27 -18.77 -15.26
N GLY A 365 31.34 -19.33 -15.83
CA GLY A 365 31.37 -19.70 -17.25
C GLY A 365 31.60 -18.54 -18.23
N LEU A 366 31.72 -17.29 -17.77
CA LEU A 366 32.03 -16.17 -18.66
C LEU A 366 33.40 -16.34 -19.33
N PRO A 367 33.56 -15.87 -20.59
CA PRO A 367 34.87 -15.64 -21.19
C PRO A 367 35.71 -14.68 -20.34
N ARG A 368 37.03 -14.91 -20.26
CA ARG A 368 37.95 -14.10 -19.42
C ARG A 368 37.81 -12.59 -19.62
N ALA A 369 37.46 -12.14 -20.82
CA ALA A 369 37.33 -10.74 -21.18
C ALA A 369 36.13 -10.00 -20.53
N PHE A 370 35.21 -10.67 -19.83
CA PHE A 370 34.11 -10.03 -19.10
C PHE A 370 34.44 -9.70 -17.63
N TYR A 371 35.45 -10.35 -17.06
CA TYR A 371 35.89 -10.03 -15.70
C TYR A 371 36.77 -8.77 -15.71
N ASP A 372 36.73 -8.03 -14.61
CA ASP A 372 37.67 -6.94 -14.39
C ASP A 372 39.10 -7.49 -14.21
N ASP A 373 40.09 -6.80 -14.79
CA ASP A 373 41.46 -7.30 -14.85
C ASP A 373 42.21 -7.20 -13.51
N GLU A 374 41.93 -6.18 -12.69
CA GLU A 374 42.54 -6.02 -11.37
C GLU A 374 41.91 -7.02 -10.38
N TRP A 375 40.58 -7.10 -10.35
CA TRP A 375 39.87 -8.04 -9.48
C TRP A 375 40.21 -9.50 -9.81
N PHE A 376 40.26 -9.87 -11.10
CA PHE A 376 40.59 -11.24 -11.49
C PHE A 376 42.01 -11.64 -11.10
N GLN A 377 42.97 -10.72 -11.20
CA GLN A 377 44.35 -10.94 -10.76
C GLN A 377 44.49 -11.11 -9.25
N GLN A 378 43.57 -10.54 -8.46
CA GLN A 378 43.54 -10.69 -6.99
C GLN A 378 42.95 -12.03 -6.52
N GLN A 379 42.19 -12.75 -7.36
CA GLN A 379 41.66 -14.07 -6.99
C GLN A 379 42.73 -15.16 -7.10
N ASP A 380 42.66 -16.21 -6.29
CA ASP A 380 43.53 -17.39 -6.43
C ASP A 380 43.13 -18.29 -7.62
N GLU A 381 44.02 -19.21 -8.00
CA GLU A 381 43.85 -20.03 -9.21
C GLU A 381 42.78 -21.13 -9.06
N ASP A 382 42.53 -21.61 -7.83
CA ASP A 382 41.45 -22.57 -7.55
C ASP A 382 40.08 -21.88 -7.67
N TYR A 383 39.96 -20.64 -7.21
CA TYR A 383 38.78 -19.82 -7.40
C TYR A 383 38.51 -19.54 -8.89
N ARG A 384 39.55 -19.16 -9.66
CA ARG A 384 39.44 -18.93 -11.11
C ARG A 384 39.04 -20.20 -11.88
N SER A 385 39.64 -21.34 -11.56
CA SER A 385 39.43 -22.60 -12.30
C SER A 385 38.18 -23.35 -11.86
N VAL A 386 37.95 -23.52 -10.55
CA VAL A 386 36.87 -24.33 -9.98
C VAL A 386 35.61 -23.51 -9.67
N THR A 387 35.75 -22.27 -9.19
CA THR A 387 34.58 -21.45 -8.79
C THR A 387 34.03 -20.59 -9.92
N LEU A 388 34.89 -19.95 -10.73
CA LEU A 388 34.46 -19.15 -11.89
C LEU A 388 34.27 -19.98 -13.16
N THR A 389 34.94 -21.14 -13.26
CA THR A 389 34.91 -22.05 -14.43
C THR A 389 35.04 -21.30 -15.76
N VAL A 390 36.03 -20.40 -15.85
CA VAL A 390 36.18 -19.43 -16.95
C VAL A 390 36.15 -20.10 -18.32
N SER A 391 35.32 -19.59 -19.23
CA SER A 391 35.25 -20.15 -20.58
C SER A 391 36.54 -19.91 -21.35
N LYS A 392 36.97 -20.95 -22.08
CA LYS A 392 38.12 -20.93 -23.01
C LYS A 392 37.82 -20.14 -24.30
N GLU A 393 36.57 -19.72 -24.49
CA GLU A 393 36.14 -18.91 -25.63
C GLU A 393 36.79 -17.52 -25.63
N LYS A 394 37.21 -17.06 -26.81
CA LYS A 394 37.89 -15.77 -26.99
C LYS A 394 36.90 -14.69 -27.43
N PHE A 395 36.14 -14.15 -26.49
CA PHE A 395 35.29 -12.98 -26.76
C PHE A 395 36.13 -11.76 -27.14
N ARG A 396 35.73 -11.04 -28.20
CA ARG A 396 36.37 -9.80 -28.65
C ARG A 396 35.46 -8.62 -28.35
N TRP A 397 36.00 -7.59 -27.70
CA TRP A 397 35.28 -6.33 -27.50
C TRP A 397 35.35 -5.45 -28.77
N LEU A 398 34.24 -4.80 -29.11
CA LEU A 398 34.19 -3.74 -30.11
C LEU A 398 34.37 -2.37 -29.42
N ASP A 399 35.14 -1.45 -30.01
CA ASP A 399 35.15 -0.05 -29.58
C ASP A 399 34.07 0.73 -30.34
N ILE A 400 32.90 0.86 -29.72
CA ILE A 400 31.75 1.54 -30.33
C ILE A 400 31.89 3.05 -30.11
N ALA A 401 32.41 3.76 -31.10
CA ALA A 401 32.53 5.22 -31.11
C ALA A 401 31.14 5.93 -31.11
N VAL A 402 30.52 6.02 -29.94
CA VAL A 402 29.26 6.76 -29.73
C VAL A 402 29.52 8.25 -29.88
N ARG A 403 29.03 8.84 -30.97
CA ARG A 403 28.89 10.31 -31.07
C ARG A 403 27.81 10.74 -30.06
N HIS A 404 28.16 11.71 -29.23
CA HIS A 404 27.34 12.22 -28.12
C HIS A 404 26.37 13.31 -28.54
#